data_AF-A0AAF0ZU24-F1
#
_entry.id   AF-A0AAF0ZU24-F1
#
_cell.length_a   1.000
_cell.length_b   1.000
_cell.length_c   1.000
_cell.angle_alpha   90.00
_cell.angle_beta   90.00
_cell.angle_gamma   90.00
#
_symmetry.space_group_name_H-M   'P 1'
#
loop_
_entity.id
_entity.type
_entity.pdbx_description
1 polymer ?
#
loop_
_entity_poly.entity_id
_entity_poly.type
_entity_poly.pdbx_seq_one_letter_code
_entity_poly.pdbx_strand_id
1 'polypeptide(L)'
;MDIKMNEETNKLPYDFPASIDYLHANQRGSVSGQLMVHDWYINVDALPALYAFIGLAEPGLVGSWQSETKMLFSIVYITQKNQESAKKSIMEKSHENEHPIKAFGWAARDTSGVLSPLNFSRRETGEKDVQFKVMHEIVGVVTEVGNKVDKFKIGDKIGVGYLVGSCNECENCTNDLENYCPGQVLTANGTHSDGTITHGGYSDLMVVNEHFIVRWPDNLPMEAAPLLCAGVTTYSPLRYYGLDKPGMHIGVVGLGGLGHMAVKFAKAFGTKVTVISTSISKKDEAIERLGADSFLVSRDPEQMQAAGGSLDGIIDTVSAVHPIFPLLNLLKTNGKLVMVGAPEKPLELPVFPLLLGRKLVGGSAIGGVKEVQEMVNFAEKHNITPDVEVVSMEYVNRAVERLVKSDVKYRFVLDIGNTLKKS
;
A
#
# COMPACT_ATOMS: atom_id res chain seq x y z
N MET A 1 -38.75 -29.19 6.56
CA MET A 1 -38.70 -29.97 5.30
C MET A 1 -37.41 -30.74 5.34
N ASP A 2 -37.49 -32.06 5.47
CA ASP A 2 -36.34 -32.96 5.48
C ASP A 2 -35.61 -32.87 4.13
N ILE A 3 -34.32 -32.53 4.17
CA ILE A 3 -33.47 -32.55 2.98
C ILE A 3 -32.87 -33.94 2.89
N LYS A 4 -33.35 -34.74 1.92
CA LYS A 4 -32.69 -35.99 1.53
C LYS A 4 -31.35 -35.67 0.86
N MET A 5 -30.28 -36.25 1.37
CA MET A 5 -29.02 -36.37 0.62
C MET A 5 -29.19 -37.41 -0.49
N ASN A 6 -28.93 -37.03 -1.72
CA ASN A 6 -28.66 -37.99 -2.79
C ASN A 6 -27.16 -38.25 -2.81
N GLU A 7 -26.75 -39.47 -2.44
CA GLU A 7 -25.42 -39.98 -2.77
C GLU A 7 -25.40 -40.40 -4.24
N GLU A 8 -24.65 -39.69 -5.08
CA GLU A 8 -24.24 -40.23 -6.38
C GLU A 8 -22.93 -41.01 -6.20
N THR A 9 -23.03 -42.34 -6.12
CA THR A 9 -21.87 -43.22 -6.22
C THR A 9 -21.57 -43.52 -7.68
N ASN A 10 -20.61 -42.83 -8.28
CA ASN A 10 -19.98 -43.32 -9.52
C ASN A 10 -18.73 -44.14 -9.17
N LYS A 11 -18.75 -45.41 -9.59
CA LYS A 11 -17.63 -46.35 -9.44
C LYS A 11 -16.50 -46.01 -10.42
N LEU A 12 -15.32 -45.76 -9.85
CA LEU A 12 -14.01 -45.93 -10.50
C LEU A 12 -13.66 -47.44 -10.57
N PRO A 13 -12.82 -47.89 -11.52
CA PRO A 13 -11.44 -47.41 -11.71
C PRO A 13 -11.20 -46.59 -12.98
N TYR A 14 -10.34 -45.57 -12.84
CA TYR A 14 -9.75 -44.79 -13.93
C TYR A 14 -8.40 -45.41 -14.30
N ASP A 15 -8.16 -45.67 -15.59
CA ASP A 15 -6.91 -46.23 -16.08
C ASP A 15 -6.02 -45.11 -16.63
N PHE A 16 -4.84 -44.89 -16.02
CA PHE A 16 -3.94 -43.80 -16.41
C PHE A 16 -3.16 -44.13 -17.70
N PRO A 17 -3.07 -43.22 -18.67
CA PRO A 17 -2.21 -43.41 -19.84
C PRO A 17 -0.73 -43.52 -19.45
N ALA A 18 0.06 -44.21 -20.28
CA ALA A 18 1.48 -44.44 -20.04
C ALA A 18 2.28 -43.13 -20.04
N SER A 19 3.00 -42.87 -18.94
CA SER A 19 4.04 -41.84 -18.87
C SER A 19 5.32 -42.38 -19.51
N ILE A 20 6.07 -41.51 -20.19
CA ILE A 20 7.41 -41.81 -20.75
C ILE A 20 8.40 -42.32 -19.69
N ASP A 21 8.15 -42.03 -18.41
CA ASP A 21 9.04 -42.38 -17.30
C ASP A 21 8.75 -43.74 -16.65
N TYR A 22 7.60 -44.38 -16.96
CA TYR A 22 7.19 -45.67 -16.35
C TYR A 22 6.47 -46.58 -17.35
N LEU A 23 7.25 -47.42 -18.03
CA LEU A 23 6.82 -48.24 -19.17
C LEU A 23 6.06 -49.53 -18.77
N HIS A 24 6.08 -49.94 -17.49
CA HIS A 24 5.43 -51.18 -17.04
C HIS A 24 4.50 -50.98 -15.84
N ALA A 25 3.34 -51.65 -15.87
CA ALA A 25 2.23 -51.46 -14.92
C ALA A 25 2.57 -51.81 -13.45
N ASN A 26 3.57 -52.67 -13.25
CA ASN A 26 4.04 -53.15 -11.95
C ASN A 26 4.93 -52.15 -11.18
N GLN A 27 5.23 -50.98 -11.76
CA GLN A 27 6.01 -49.91 -11.10
C GLN A 27 5.13 -48.80 -10.48
N ARG A 28 3.79 -48.92 -10.55
CA ARG A 28 2.86 -47.92 -10.04
C ARG A 28 2.38 -48.31 -8.64
N GLY A 29 2.72 -47.52 -7.62
CA GLY A 29 2.12 -47.66 -6.28
C GLY A 29 0.67 -47.16 -6.28
N SER A 30 -0.23 -47.83 -5.55
CA SER A 30 -1.59 -47.34 -5.32
C SER A 30 -1.65 -46.50 -4.04
N VAL A 31 -2.15 -45.27 -4.14
CA VAL A 31 -2.56 -44.48 -2.98
C VAL A 31 -4.07 -44.52 -2.91
N SER A 32 -4.62 -45.17 -1.88
CA SER A 32 -6.04 -45.12 -1.56
C SER A 32 -6.26 -44.14 -0.41
N GLY A 33 -7.01 -43.07 -0.67
CA GLY A 33 -7.48 -42.13 0.34
C GLY A 33 -8.95 -41.79 0.08
N GLN A 34 -9.74 -41.68 1.14
CA GLN A 34 -11.08 -41.11 1.07
C GLN A 34 -10.95 -39.59 0.95
N LEU A 35 -11.47 -39.01 -0.14
CA LEU A 35 -11.69 -37.58 -0.24
C LEU A 35 -12.96 -37.24 0.56
N MET A 36 -12.82 -36.78 1.80
CA MET A 36 -13.93 -36.13 2.50
C MET A 36 -14.03 -34.69 2.02
N VAL A 37 -14.96 -34.43 1.10
CA VAL A 37 -15.35 -33.05 0.76
C VAL A 37 -16.39 -32.62 1.79
N HIS A 38 -15.98 -31.77 2.72
CA HIS A 38 -16.94 -31.02 3.53
C HIS A 38 -17.46 -29.85 2.69
N ASP A 39 -18.64 -29.98 2.11
CA ASP A 39 -19.38 -28.85 1.56
C ASP A 39 -19.79 -27.93 2.72
N TRP A 40 -19.01 -26.87 2.94
CA TRP A 40 -19.48 -25.73 3.72
C TRP A 40 -20.37 -24.89 2.80
N TYR A 41 -21.65 -24.77 3.12
CA TYR A 41 -22.47 -23.68 2.62
C TYR A 41 -21.87 -22.38 3.17
N ILE A 42 -21.02 -21.73 2.38
CA ILE A 42 -20.47 -20.43 2.69
C ILE A 42 -21.63 -19.43 2.61
N ASN A 43 -21.95 -18.82 3.75
CA ASN A 43 -22.88 -17.70 3.80
C ASN A 43 -22.31 -16.55 2.94
N VAL A 44 -23.13 -16.05 2.01
CA VAL A 44 -22.79 -15.02 1.02
C VAL A 44 -22.33 -13.71 1.66
N ASP A 45 -22.65 -13.50 2.94
CA ASP A 45 -22.25 -12.33 3.72
C ASP A 45 -20.78 -12.41 4.24
N ALA A 46 -20.11 -13.55 4.09
CA ALA A 46 -18.77 -13.78 4.66
C ALA A 46 -17.60 -13.68 3.64
N LEU A 47 -17.87 -13.30 2.38
CA LEU A 47 -16.85 -13.11 1.36
C LEU A 47 -16.65 -11.62 1.05
N PRO A 48 -15.72 -10.91 1.71
CA PRO A 48 -15.22 -9.66 1.15
C PRO A 48 -14.50 -9.98 -0.16
N ALA A 49 -15.05 -9.46 -1.26
CA ALA A 49 -14.57 -9.67 -2.62
C ALA A 49 -13.20 -9.01 -2.87
N LEU A 50 -12.13 -9.56 -2.30
CA LEU A 50 -10.77 -9.07 -2.53
C LEU A 50 -9.72 -10.16 -2.79
N TYR A 51 -10.02 -11.45 -2.62
CA TYR A 51 -9.05 -12.51 -2.91
C TYR A 51 -9.70 -13.78 -3.46
N ALA A 52 -9.83 -13.86 -4.79
CA ALA A 52 -9.92 -15.14 -5.49
C ALA A 52 -9.41 -14.95 -6.94
N PHE A 53 -8.17 -15.33 -7.20
CA PHE A 53 -7.66 -15.53 -8.56
C PHE A 53 -7.44 -17.02 -8.79
N ILE A 54 -8.12 -17.56 -9.81
CA ILE A 54 -7.81 -18.84 -10.43
C ILE A 54 -6.75 -18.54 -11.50
N GLY A 55 -5.52 -19.03 -11.32
CA GLY A 55 -4.45 -18.90 -12.30
C GLY A 55 -4.65 -19.89 -13.46
N LEU A 56 -4.79 -19.39 -14.68
CA LEU A 56 -4.66 -20.19 -15.91
C LEU A 56 -3.17 -20.28 -16.26
N ALA A 57 -2.63 -21.50 -16.33
CA ALA A 57 -1.31 -21.74 -16.92
C ALA A 57 -1.44 -21.87 -18.45
N GLU A 58 -0.49 -21.33 -19.21
CA GLU A 58 -0.44 -21.55 -20.66
C GLU A 58 -0.09 -23.02 -20.98
N PRO A 59 -0.68 -23.62 -22.04
CA PRO A 59 -0.39 -24.99 -22.43
C PRO A 59 1.10 -25.18 -22.80
N GLY A 60 1.81 -26.07 -22.07
CA GLY A 60 3.15 -26.53 -22.46
C GLY A 60 4.26 -26.38 -21.41
N LEU A 61 3.99 -25.83 -20.22
CA LEU A 61 4.96 -25.81 -19.13
C LEU A 61 4.94 -27.12 -18.33
N VAL A 62 6.12 -27.72 -18.16
CA VAL A 62 6.33 -28.97 -17.42
C VAL A 62 5.89 -28.78 -15.97
N GLY A 63 4.77 -29.41 -15.59
CA GLY A 63 4.15 -29.29 -14.26
C GLY A 63 2.63 -29.11 -14.27
N SER A 64 1.97 -28.91 -15.41
CA SER A 64 0.52 -28.76 -15.49
C SER A 64 -0.22 -30.11 -15.51
N TRP A 65 -0.74 -30.56 -14.37
CA TRP A 65 -1.79 -31.59 -14.32
C TRP A 65 -3.16 -30.96 -14.62
N GLN A 66 -3.40 -30.57 -15.87
CA GLN A 66 -4.76 -30.29 -16.36
C GLN A 66 -4.86 -30.71 -17.83
N SER A 67 -4.83 -32.02 -18.06
CA SER A 67 -5.45 -32.60 -19.24
C SER A 67 -6.69 -33.37 -18.79
N GLU A 68 -7.84 -32.92 -19.29
CA GLU A 68 -9.10 -33.66 -19.36
C GLU A 68 -9.92 -33.79 -18.06
N THR A 69 -10.69 -32.75 -17.76
CA THR A 69 -11.99 -32.95 -17.09
C THR A 69 -13.02 -32.05 -17.76
N LYS A 70 -13.95 -32.64 -18.51
CA LYS A 70 -15.19 -31.99 -18.92
C LYS A 70 -16.06 -31.83 -17.67
N MET A 71 -15.89 -30.72 -16.94
CA MET A 71 -16.87 -30.27 -15.95
C MET A 71 -17.72 -29.15 -16.55
N LEU A 72 -19.04 -29.31 -16.43
CA LEU A 72 -20.05 -28.34 -16.82
C LEU A 72 -19.80 -27.01 -16.12
N PHE A 73 -19.32 -26.02 -16.86
CA PHE A 73 -19.31 -24.63 -16.43
C PHE A 73 -20.73 -24.08 -16.54
N SER A 74 -21.41 -23.95 -15.41
CA SER A 74 -22.54 -23.03 -15.28
C SER A 74 -21.99 -21.61 -15.39
N ILE A 75 -21.96 -21.09 -16.61
CA ILE A 75 -21.72 -19.67 -16.88
C ILE A 75 -22.92 -18.91 -16.31
N VAL A 76 -22.77 -18.36 -15.10
CA VAL A 76 -23.69 -17.33 -14.62
C VAL A 76 -23.30 -16.05 -15.35
N TYR A 77 -24.01 -15.79 -16.46
CA TYR A 77 -24.11 -14.45 -17.01
C TYR A 77 -24.73 -13.54 -15.95
N ILE A 78 -23.90 -12.83 -15.19
CA ILE A 78 -24.35 -11.64 -14.48
C ILE A 78 -24.55 -10.57 -15.55
N THR A 79 -25.75 -10.56 -16.13
CA THR A 79 -26.18 -9.46 -16.98
C THR A 79 -26.17 -8.17 -16.16
N GLN A 80 -25.63 -7.10 -16.75
CA GLN A 80 -25.57 -5.71 -16.23
C GLN A 80 -26.91 -5.15 -15.70
N LYS A 81 -28.02 -5.87 -15.85
CA LYS A 81 -29.37 -5.44 -15.43
C LYS A 81 -29.59 -5.35 -13.92
N ASN A 82 -28.81 -6.07 -13.10
CA ASN A 82 -28.99 -6.04 -11.64
C ASN A 82 -28.08 -5.04 -10.89
N GLN A 83 -27.12 -4.40 -11.58
CA GLN A 83 -26.44 -3.23 -11.02
C GLN A 83 -27.27 -1.95 -11.19
N GLU A 84 -28.11 -1.86 -12.23
CA GLU A 84 -29.01 -0.72 -12.42
C GLU A 84 -30.17 -0.70 -11.42
N SER A 85 -30.66 -1.86 -10.98
CA SER A 85 -31.76 -1.94 -10.00
C SER A 85 -31.29 -1.69 -8.57
N ALA A 86 -30.07 -2.10 -8.20
CA ALA A 86 -29.46 -1.77 -6.91
C ALA A 86 -29.00 -0.30 -6.83
N LYS A 87 -28.61 0.32 -7.96
CA LYS A 87 -28.38 1.77 -8.04
C LYS A 87 -29.66 2.60 -7.89
N LYS A 88 -30.84 2.02 -8.14
CA LYS A 88 -32.10 2.76 -8.17
C LYS A 88 -32.81 2.89 -6.82
N SER A 89 -32.39 2.16 -5.78
CA SER A 89 -33.08 2.18 -4.47
C SER A 89 -32.31 2.88 -3.35
N ILE A 90 -31.09 3.37 -3.60
CA ILE A 90 -30.50 4.43 -2.77
C ILE A 90 -30.96 5.72 -3.44
N MET A 91 -32.02 6.34 -2.91
CA MET A 91 -32.32 7.72 -3.27
C MET A 91 -31.03 8.52 -3.13
N GLU A 92 -30.51 9.03 -4.25
CA GLU A 92 -29.34 9.90 -4.33
C GLU A 92 -29.56 11.10 -3.39
N LYS A 93 -29.15 10.96 -2.12
CA LYS A 93 -28.77 12.13 -1.36
C LYS A 93 -27.56 12.67 -2.10
N SER A 94 -27.74 13.83 -2.73
CA SER A 94 -26.62 14.60 -3.27
C SER A 94 -25.50 14.61 -2.22
N HIS A 95 -24.25 14.33 -2.62
CA HIS A 95 -23.07 14.39 -1.74
C HIS A 95 -22.98 15.73 -0.99
N GLU A 96 -23.59 16.79 -1.53
CA GLU A 96 -23.70 18.11 -0.90
C GLU A 96 -24.58 18.12 0.34
N ASN A 97 -25.54 17.20 0.47
CA ASN A 97 -26.58 17.17 1.49
C ASN A 97 -26.58 15.88 2.33
N GLU A 98 -25.55 15.05 2.18
CA GLU A 98 -25.38 13.81 2.95
C GLU A 98 -25.13 14.11 4.44
N HIS A 99 -24.42 15.19 4.72
CA HIS A 99 -24.06 15.67 6.05
C HIS A 99 -24.28 17.19 6.20
N PRO A 100 -24.26 17.74 7.44
CA PRO A 100 -24.61 19.15 7.65
C PRO A 100 -23.46 20.13 7.37
N ILE A 101 -22.18 19.75 7.53
CA ILE A 101 -21.05 20.65 7.31
C ILE A 101 -20.74 20.69 5.81
N LYS A 102 -20.91 21.86 5.18
CA LYS A 102 -20.58 22.04 3.76
C LYS A 102 -19.07 22.10 3.55
N ALA A 103 -18.57 21.33 2.60
CA ALA A 103 -17.16 21.27 2.23
C ALA A 103 -17.00 21.45 0.71
N PHE A 104 -15.82 21.91 0.31
CA PHE A 104 -15.47 22.12 -1.08
C PHE A 104 -14.13 21.47 -1.39
N GLY A 105 -14.02 20.83 -2.54
CA GLY A 105 -12.80 20.15 -2.96
C GLY A 105 -12.77 19.86 -4.44
N TRP A 106 -11.79 19.08 -4.87
CA TRP A 106 -11.68 18.60 -6.26
C TRP A 106 -11.71 17.08 -6.28
N ALA A 107 -12.43 16.51 -7.25
CA ALA A 107 -12.55 15.07 -7.43
C ALA A 107 -12.55 14.69 -8.91
N ALA A 108 -12.10 13.47 -9.20
CA ALA A 108 -12.31 12.84 -10.49
C ALA A 108 -13.72 12.24 -10.51
N ARG A 109 -14.42 12.36 -11.65
CA ARG A 109 -15.80 11.88 -11.80
C ARG A 109 -15.90 10.60 -12.63
N ASP A 110 -14.80 10.21 -13.24
CA ASP A 110 -14.69 9.04 -14.11
C ASP A 110 -13.25 8.53 -14.17
N THR A 111 -13.03 7.51 -15.00
CA THR A 111 -11.74 6.82 -15.17
C THR A 111 -10.68 7.64 -15.91
N SER A 112 -11.01 8.82 -16.45
CA SER A 112 -10.00 9.73 -17.01
C SER A 112 -9.06 10.28 -15.94
N GLY A 113 -9.51 10.31 -14.68
CA GLY A 113 -8.75 10.87 -13.56
C GLY A 113 -8.66 12.40 -13.55
N VAL A 114 -9.35 13.09 -14.46
CA VAL A 114 -9.35 14.56 -14.50
C VAL A 114 -10.08 15.12 -13.29
N LEU A 115 -9.37 15.89 -12.48
CA LEU A 115 -9.88 16.52 -11.28
C LEU A 115 -10.62 17.83 -11.63
N SER A 116 -11.78 18.03 -11.01
CA SER A 116 -12.61 19.22 -11.16
C SER A 116 -13.29 19.60 -9.84
N PRO A 117 -13.73 20.86 -9.65
CA PRO A 117 -14.45 21.28 -8.45
C PRO A 117 -15.66 20.39 -8.12
N LEU A 118 -15.84 20.13 -6.83
CA LEU A 118 -16.94 19.35 -6.26
C LEU A 118 -17.34 19.96 -4.90
N ASN A 119 -18.62 20.28 -4.77
CA ASN A 119 -19.23 20.53 -3.46
C ASN A 119 -19.66 19.19 -2.86
N PHE A 120 -19.40 19.02 -1.56
CA PHE A 120 -19.85 17.86 -0.80
C PHE A 120 -20.08 18.28 0.65
N SER A 121 -20.33 17.31 1.53
CA SER A 121 -20.57 17.57 2.94
C SER A 121 -19.80 16.61 3.83
N ARG A 122 -19.52 17.03 5.07
CA ARG A 122 -18.86 16.24 6.11
C ARG A 122 -19.73 16.17 7.35
N ARG A 123 -19.62 15.05 8.08
CA ARG A 123 -20.28 14.87 9.37
C ARG A 123 -19.92 15.98 10.35
N GLU A 124 -20.79 16.20 11.34
CA GLU A 124 -20.47 17.07 12.47
C GLU A 124 -19.27 16.54 13.24
N THR A 125 -18.56 17.44 13.92
CA THR A 125 -17.51 17.06 14.85
C THR A 125 -18.11 16.24 15.99
N GLY A 126 -17.94 14.92 15.94
CA GLY A 126 -18.34 14.02 17.03
C GLY A 126 -17.52 14.27 18.29
N GLU A 127 -17.94 13.68 19.42
CA GLU A 127 -17.32 13.89 20.74
C GLU A 127 -15.80 13.63 20.78
N LYS A 128 -15.30 12.75 19.91
CA LYS A 128 -13.88 12.38 19.77
C LYS A 128 -13.26 12.79 18.43
N ASP A 129 -13.96 13.59 17.64
CA ASP A 129 -13.47 14.06 16.35
C ASP A 129 -12.81 15.44 16.47
N VAL A 130 -11.94 15.74 15.51
CA VAL A 130 -11.25 17.02 15.35
C VAL A 130 -11.48 17.51 13.93
N GLN A 131 -11.89 18.77 13.79
CA GLN A 131 -12.00 19.44 12.49
C GLN A 131 -10.80 20.36 12.25
N PHE A 132 -10.26 20.37 11.03
CA PHE A 132 -9.11 21.20 10.66
C PHE A 132 -9.12 21.57 9.18
N LYS A 133 -8.41 22.65 8.82
CA LYS A 133 -8.16 23.04 7.42
C LYS A 133 -7.00 22.25 6.83
N VAL A 134 -7.12 21.87 5.57
CA VAL A 134 -6.39 20.74 4.98
C VAL A 134 -5.19 21.17 4.12
N MET A 135 -4.23 20.26 3.97
CA MET A 135 -3.22 20.18 2.90
C MET A 135 -3.10 18.71 2.42
N HIS A 136 -2.43 18.35 1.31
CA HIS A 136 -2.35 16.94 0.84
C HIS A 136 -1.21 16.14 1.52
N GLU A 137 -1.42 14.84 1.82
CA GLU A 137 -0.72 14.13 2.91
C GLU A 137 -0.82 14.98 4.18
N ILE A 138 -1.88 14.78 4.94
CA ILE A 138 -2.67 15.93 5.37
C ILE A 138 -2.08 16.63 6.57
N VAL A 139 -1.60 17.86 6.41
CA VAL A 139 -1.16 18.72 7.53
C VAL A 139 -2.06 19.94 7.62
N GLY A 140 -2.52 20.27 8.82
CA GLY A 140 -3.53 21.30 9.02
C GLY A 140 -3.46 21.96 10.38
N VAL A 141 -4.34 22.94 10.58
CA VAL A 141 -4.52 23.63 11.86
C VAL A 141 -5.92 23.33 12.39
N VAL A 142 -5.99 22.89 13.64
CA VAL A 142 -7.25 22.56 14.32
C VAL A 142 -8.15 23.78 14.44
N THR A 143 -9.38 23.64 13.97
CA THR A 143 -10.43 24.68 14.05
C THR A 143 -11.53 24.34 15.05
N GLU A 144 -11.75 23.06 15.32
CA GLU A 144 -12.79 22.58 16.25
C GLU A 144 -12.38 21.24 16.85
N VAL A 145 -12.81 20.99 18.08
CA VAL A 145 -12.58 19.73 18.80
C VAL A 145 -13.87 19.28 19.48
N GLY A 146 -14.12 17.97 19.47
CA GLY A 146 -15.19 17.36 20.25
C GLY A 146 -15.01 17.54 21.76
N ASN A 147 -16.10 17.46 22.52
CA ASN A 147 -16.10 17.69 23.97
C ASN A 147 -15.34 16.64 24.80
N LYS A 148 -14.96 15.49 24.21
CA LYS A 148 -14.17 14.42 24.84
C LYS A 148 -12.75 14.33 24.29
N VAL A 149 -12.36 15.21 23.36
CA VAL A 149 -11.00 15.30 22.86
C VAL A 149 -10.11 15.91 23.94
N ASP A 150 -9.02 15.23 24.27
CA ASP A 150 -8.03 15.71 25.23
C ASP A 150 -6.62 15.87 24.64
N LYS A 151 -6.35 15.22 23.49
CA LYS A 151 -5.04 15.27 22.83
C LYS A 151 -4.79 16.60 22.11
N PHE A 152 -5.82 17.24 21.56
CA PHE A 152 -5.65 18.40 20.68
C PHE A 152 -6.51 19.58 21.13
N LYS A 153 -6.06 20.78 20.79
CA LYS A 153 -6.83 22.02 20.98
C LYS A 153 -6.83 22.86 19.71
N ILE A 154 -7.78 23.79 19.63
CA ILE A 154 -7.85 24.79 18.57
C ILE A 154 -6.50 25.50 18.43
N GLY A 155 -6.01 25.62 17.19
CA GLY A 155 -4.72 26.21 16.86
C GLY A 155 -3.54 25.24 16.81
N ASP A 156 -3.68 23.99 17.28
CA ASP A 156 -2.62 22.99 17.13
C ASP A 156 -2.39 22.65 15.65
N LYS A 157 -1.12 22.43 15.28
CA LYS A 157 -0.76 21.82 14.00
C LYS A 157 -0.83 20.29 14.11
N ILE A 158 -1.49 19.66 13.15
CA ILE A 158 -1.74 18.22 13.16
C ILE A 158 -1.52 17.61 11.78
N GLY A 159 -1.23 16.31 11.77
CA GLY A 159 -1.11 15.48 10.58
C GLY A 159 -2.16 14.35 10.55
N VAL A 160 -2.66 14.00 9.37
CA VAL A 160 -3.50 12.81 9.12
C VAL A 160 -2.93 12.02 7.95
N GLY A 161 -2.62 10.75 8.23
CA GLY A 161 -2.03 9.83 7.26
C GLY A 161 -3.06 9.15 6.36
N TYR A 162 -2.79 7.89 6.02
CA TYR A 162 -3.62 7.10 5.10
C TYR A 162 -4.90 6.51 5.72
N LEU A 163 -5.01 6.55 7.05
CA LEU A 163 -6.12 5.95 7.80
C LEU A 163 -6.88 7.04 8.57
N VAL A 164 -8.20 6.87 8.65
CA VAL A 164 -9.11 7.70 9.49
C VAL A 164 -9.97 6.85 10.42
N GLY A 165 -9.81 5.53 10.39
CA GLY A 165 -10.59 4.60 11.20
C GLY A 165 -10.02 3.18 11.20
N SER A 166 -10.44 2.39 12.18
CA SER A 166 -10.19 0.95 12.32
C SER A 166 -11.26 0.34 13.23
N CYS A 167 -11.25 -0.98 13.47
CA CYS A 167 -12.16 -1.58 14.45
C CYS A 167 -11.80 -1.27 15.92
N ASN A 168 -10.56 -0.86 16.20
CA ASN A 168 -10.01 -0.52 17.52
C ASN A 168 -10.00 -1.65 18.57
N GLU A 169 -10.31 -2.89 18.18
CA GLU A 169 -10.44 -4.03 19.12
C GLU A 169 -9.68 -5.29 18.71
N CYS A 170 -9.31 -5.44 17.44
CA CYS A 170 -8.57 -6.63 17.00
C CYS A 170 -7.11 -6.58 17.45
N GLU A 171 -6.43 -7.74 17.38
CA GLU A 171 -5.03 -7.89 17.77
C GLU A 171 -4.11 -6.86 17.10
N ASN A 172 -4.35 -6.51 15.84
CA ASN A 172 -3.55 -5.48 15.18
C ASN A 172 -3.79 -4.09 15.81
N CYS A 173 -5.04 -3.71 16.07
CA CYS A 173 -5.33 -2.42 16.69
C CYS A 173 -4.77 -2.32 18.11
N THR A 174 -4.86 -3.40 18.90
CA THR A 174 -4.35 -3.40 20.28
C THR A 174 -2.82 -3.38 20.36
N ASN A 175 -2.14 -3.73 19.26
CA ASN A 175 -0.68 -3.65 19.13
C ASN A 175 -0.17 -2.41 18.38
N ASP A 176 -0.98 -1.35 18.28
CA ASP A 176 -0.64 -0.11 17.54
C ASP A 176 -0.34 -0.36 16.04
N LEU A 177 -1.04 -1.30 15.43
CA LEU A 177 -0.89 -1.75 14.03
C LEU A 177 -2.20 -1.58 13.24
N GLU A 178 -2.87 -0.43 13.37
CA GLU A 178 -4.17 -0.18 12.76
C GLU A 178 -4.15 -0.29 11.23
N ASN A 179 -2.99 -0.08 10.61
CA ASN A 179 -2.74 -0.27 9.18
C ASN A 179 -2.89 -1.71 8.69
N TYR A 180 -2.82 -2.69 9.60
CA TYR A 180 -3.08 -4.10 9.30
C TYR A 180 -4.47 -4.55 9.78
N CYS A 181 -5.31 -3.64 10.27
CA CYS A 181 -6.68 -3.97 10.65
C CYS A 181 -7.50 -4.38 9.41
N PRO A 182 -8.20 -5.53 9.42
CA PRO A 182 -9.13 -5.90 8.35
C PRO A 182 -10.27 -4.89 8.16
N GLY A 183 -10.65 -4.19 9.23
CA GLY A 183 -11.66 -3.12 9.24
C GLY A 183 -11.06 -1.71 9.17
N GLN A 184 -9.87 -1.54 8.58
CA GLN A 184 -9.28 -0.21 8.40
C GLN A 184 -10.15 0.67 7.48
N VAL A 185 -10.22 1.96 7.80
CA VAL A 185 -10.95 2.96 7.00
C VAL A 185 -9.93 3.93 6.40
N LEU A 186 -9.90 3.97 5.07
CA LEU A 186 -8.96 4.80 4.31
C LEU A 186 -9.38 6.28 4.35
N THR A 187 -8.40 7.18 4.32
CA THR A 187 -8.61 8.63 4.33
C THR A 187 -9.41 9.14 3.13
N ALA A 188 -9.32 8.45 1.99
CA ALA A 188 -10.08 8.77 0.79
C ALA A 188 -10.61 7.48 0.14
N ASN A 189 -11.83 7.54 -0.39
CA ASN A 189 -12.48 6.45 -1.11
C ASN A 189 -12.63 5.14 -0.30
N GLY A 190 -12.64 5.25 1.03
CA GLY A 190 -13.02 4.19 1.95
C GLY A 190 -14.48 4.33 2.37
N THR A 191 -15.02 3.33 3.05
CA THR A 191 -16.34 3.38 3.67
C THR A 191 -16.18 3.68 5.15
N HIS A 192 -16.71 4.81 5.60
CA HIS A 192 -16.69 5.22 6.99
C HIS A 192 -17.74 4.45 7.82
N SER A 193 -17.63 4.47 9.16
CA SER A 193 -18.49 3.69 10.07
C SER A 193 -19.97 4.08 10.04
N ASP A 194 -20.30 5.26 9.54
CA ASP A 194 -21.66 5.75 9.30
C ASP A 194 -22.18 5.38 7.89
N GLY A 195 -21.40 4.60 7.12
CA GLY A 195 -21.76 4.10 5.80
C GLY A 195 -21.45 5.05 4.64
N THR A 196 -20.90 6.23 4.91
CA THR A 196 -20.59 7.23 3.88
C THR A 196 -19.18 7.04 3.31
N ILE A 197 -18.92 7.64 2.15
CA ILE A 197 -17.60 7.56 1.50
C ILE A 197 -16.67 8.59 2.14
N THR A 198 -15.44 8.20 2.47
CA THR A 198 -14.43 9.14 2.96
C THR A 198 -13.91 10.05 1.84
N HIS A 199 -13.94 11.35 2.07
CA HIS A 199 -13.36 12.36 1.18
C HIS A 199 -12.04 12.88 1.74
N GLY A 200 -10.97 12.78 0.96
CA GLY A 200 -9.60 13.07 1.41
C GLY A 200 -9.21 14.55 1.43
N GLY A 201 -7.89 14.76 1.37
CA GLY A 201 -7.24 16.05 1.61
C GLY A 201 -7.27 17.07 0.45
N TYR A 202 -7.96 16.78 -0.64
CA TYR A 202 -8.15 17.74 -1.74
C TYR A 202 -9.39 18.59 -1.49
N SER A 203 -9.52 19.10 -0.27
CA SER A 203 -10.69 19.80 0.23
C SER A 203 -10.32 20.90 1.21
N ASP A 204 -11.21 21.83 1.53
CA ASP A 204 -10.95 22.97 2.40
C ASP A 204 -10.90 22.63 3.90
N LEU A 205 -11.62 21.59 4.31
CA LEU A 205 -11.69 21.12 5.69
C LEU A 205 -11.75 19.59 5.78
N MET A 206 -11.35 19.03 6.91
CA MET A 206 -11.40 17.60 7.26
C MET A 206 -11.90 17.43 8.70
N VAL A 207 -12.58 16.32 8.98
CA VAL A 207 -13.04 15.91 10.32
C VAL A 207 -12.58 14.48 10.56
N VAL A 208 -11.76 14.24 11.58
CA VAL A 208 -11.12 12.94 11.84
C VAL A 208 -11.13 12.62 13.33
N ASN A 209 -11.30 11.35 13.68
CA ASN A 209 -11.20 10.90 15.07
C ASN A 209 -9.78 11.14 15.62
N GLU A 210 -9.66 11.67 16.84
CA GLU A 210 -8.37 12.06 17.45
C GLU A 210 -7.34 10.92 17.53
N HIS A 211 -7.79 9.66 17.52
CA HIS A 211 -6.89 8.49 17.53
C HIS A 211 -6.04 8.40 16.25
N PHE A 212 -6.56 8.87 15.11
CA PHE A 212 -5.90 8.78 13.80
C PHE A 212 -5.17 10.07 13.42
N ILE A 213 -4.96 10.96 14.39
CA ILE A 213 -4.27 12.24 14.21
C ILE A 213 -2.92 12.19 14.90
N VAL A 214 -1.88 12.66 14.21
CA VAL A 214 -0.56 12.89 14.81
C VAL A 214 -0.35 14.38 15.09
N ARG A 215 0.33 14.71 16.18
CA ARG A 215 0.82 16.07 16.43
C ARG A 215 1.89 16.40 15.41
N TRP A 216 1.75 17.56 14.77
CA TRP A 216 2.75 18.07 13.86
C TRP A 216 3.69 19.03 14.59
N PRO A 217 5.00 18.75 14.65
CA PRO A 217 5.93 19.59 15.38
C PRO A 217 6.05 21.00 14.79
N ASP A 218 6.26 21.99 15.64
CA ASP A 218 6.29 23.39 15.21
C ASP A 218 7.46 23.73 14.30
N ASN A 219 8.60 23.06 14.48
CA ASN A 219 9.80 23.27 13.67
C ASN A 219 9.81 22.44 12.38
N LEU A 220 8.82 21.58 12.18
CA LEU A 220 8.68 20.79 10.96
C LEU A 220 7.81 21.57 9.96
N PRO A 221 8.34 21.97 8.78
CA PRO A 221 7.54 22.67 7.77
C PRO A 221 6.30 21.87 7.40
N MET A 222 5.14 22.52 7.23
CA MET A 222 3.89 21.81 6.92
C MET A 222 3.96 21.13 5.55
N GLU A 223 4.79 21.65 4.64
CA GLU A 223 5.08 21.07 3.33
C GLU A 223 5.82 19.74 3.43
N ALA A 224 6.35 19.38 4.61
CA ALA A 224 6.89 18.05 4.87
C ALA A 224 5.79 16.97 5.07
N ALA A 225 4.53 17.34 4.86
CA ALA A 225 3.37 16.48 4.63
C ALA A 225 3.68 15.07 4.07
N PRO A 226 4.53 14.89 3.04
CA PRO A 226 4.87 13.55 2.53
C PRO A 226 5.47 12.55 3.50
N LEU A 227 5.91 12.98 4.67
CA LEU A 227 6.26 12.10 5.76
C LEU A 227 5.10 11.16 6.16
N LEU A 228 3.86 11.64 6.12
CA LEU A 228 2.67 10.91 6.59
C LEU A 228 2.28 9.69 5.74
N CYS A 229 2.92 9.49 4.58
CA CYS A 229 2.79 8.27 3.79
C CYS A 229 4.16 7.78 3.30
N ALA A 230 4.88 8.55 2.49
CA ALA A 230 6.23 8.17 2.02
C ALA A 230 7.19 7.88 3.18
N GLY A 231 7.15 8.77 4.18
CA GLY A 231 8.08 8.72 5.30
C GLY A 231 7.84 7.48 6.14
N VAL A 232 6.64 7.32 6.67
CA VAL A 232 6.31 6.14 7.49
C VAL A 232 6.50 4.83 6.73
N THR A 233 6.11 4.77 5.45
CA THR A 233 6.25 3.55 4.63
C THR A 233 7.69 3.08 4.49
N THR A 234 8.65 4.01 4.55
CA THR A 234 10.09 3.68 4.47
C THR A 234 10.77 3.61 5.83
N TYR A 235 10.28 4.36 6.83
CA TYR A 235 10.75 4.32 8.21
C TYR A 235 10.36 3.00 8.92
N SER A 236 9.10 2.58 8.79
CA SER A 236 8.55 1.39 9.43
C SER A 236 9.36 0.12 9.15
N PRO A 237 9.65 -0.25 7.88
CA PRO A 237 10.46 -1.43 7.60
C PRO A 237 11.91 -1.29 8.07
N LEU A 238 12.48 -0.09 8.09
CA LEU A 238 13.83 0.12 8.63
C LEU A 238 13.87 -0.24 10.12
N ARG A 239 12.85 0.16 10.89
CA ARG A 239 12.69 -0.19 12.31
C ARG A 239 12.33 -1.65 12.52
N TYR A 240 11.22 -2.10 11.94
CA TYR A 240 10.64 -3.43 12.17
C TYR A 240 11.62 -4.56 11.81
N TYR A 241 12.32 -4.44 10.68
CA TYR A 241 13.29 -5.44 10.27
C TYR A 241 14.69 -5.24 10.89
N GLY A 242 14.86 -4.28 11.80
CA GLY A 242 16.12 -3.98 12.47
C GLY A 242 17.24 -3.60 11.51
N LEU A 243 16.91 -2.80 10.49
CA LEU A 243 17.78 -2.23 9.48
C LEU A 243 18.21 -0.78 9.83
N ASP A 244 17.89 -0.34 11.04
CA ASP A 244 18.12 1.00 11.58
C ASP A 244 19.38 1.09 12.47
N LYS A 245 20.23 0.06 12.47
CA LYS A 245 21.42 0.04 13.34
C LYS A 245 22.61 0.74 12.66
N PRO A 246 23.33 1.62 13.38
CA PRO A 246 24.53 2.25 12.85
C PRO A 246 25.54 1.25 12.29
N GLY A 247 26.16 1.58 11.17
CA GLY A 247 27.17 0.74 10.51
C GLY A 247 26.61 -0.37 9.61
N MET A 248 25.30 -0.64 9.61
CA MET A 248 24.67 -1.52 8.61
C MET A 248 24.79 -0.91 7.20
N HIS A 249 24.73 -1.76 6.18
CA HIS A 249 24.77 -1.37 4.78
C HIS A 249 23.41 -1.65 4.12
N ILE A 250 22.69 -0.58 3.80
CA ILE A 250 21.32 -0.62 3.29
C ILE A 250 21.30 -0.27 1.80
N GLY A 251 20.65 -1.10 0.99
CA GLY A 251 20.30 -0.77 -0.39
C GLY A 251 18.95 -0.07 -0.48
N VAL A 252 18.81 0.88 -1.39
CA VAL A 252 17.53 1.48 -1.75
C VAL A 252 17.33 1.35 -3.25
N VAL A 253 16.30 0.60 -3.67
CA VAL A 253 16.01 0.37 -5.09
C VAL A 253 14.99 1.39 -5.57
N GLY A 254 15.34 2.12 -6.62
CA GLY A 254 14.55 3.23 -7.12
C GLY A 254 14.79 4.51 -6.32
N LEU A 255 14.91 5.63 -7.04
CA LEU A 255 15.10 6.96 -6.44
C LEU A 255 13.98 7.88 -6.90
N GLY A 256 12.86 7.79 -6.19
CA GLY A 256 11.63 8.55 -6.41
C GLY A 256 11.02 9.01 -5.08
N GLY A 257 9.70 9.12 -5.02
CA GLY A 257 8.99 9.60 -3.85
C GLY A 257 9.23 8.81 -2.56
N LEU A 258 9.33 7.48 -2.61
CA LEU A 258 9.70 6.65 -1.44
C LEU A 258 11.23 6.54 -1.32
N GLY A 259 11.92 6.27 -2.43
CA GLY A 259 13.37 6.08 -2.44
C GLY A 259 14.17 7.21 -1.79
N HIS A 260 13.83 8.47 -2.08
CA HIS A 260 14.55 9.60 -1.46
C HIS A 260 14.33 9.66 0.07
N MET A 261 13.14 9.30 0.56
CA MET A 261 12.88 9.22 2.00
C MET A 261 13.61 8.04 2.65
N ALA A 262 13.63 6.87 2.00
CA ALA A 262 14.38 5.71 2.49
C ALA A 262 15.87 6.04 2.65
N VAL A 263 16.46 6.76 1.68
CA VAL A 263 17.85 7.24 1.79
C VAL A 263 18.01 8.17 3.01
N LYS A 264 17.18 9.20 3.14
CA LYS A 264 17.27 10.18 4.24
C LYS A 264 17.16 9.52 5.62
N PHE A 265 16.19 8.61 5.82
CA PHE A 265 16.05 7.90 7.09
C PHE A 265 17.20 6.94 7.36
N ALA A 266 17.60 6.14 6.37
CA ALA A 266 18.72 5.21 6.53
C ALA A 266 20.03 5.94 6.88
N LYS A 267 20.30 7.11 6.27
CA LYS A 267 21.43 7.96 6.63
C LYS A 267 21.32 8.52 8.05
N ALA A 268 20.14 8.98 8.46
CA ALA A 268 19.92 9.49 9.81
C ALA A 268 20.09 8.41 10.90
N PHE A 269 19.87 7.14 10.57
CA PHE A 269 20.19 6.00 11.43
C PHE A 269 21.69 5.66 11.51
N GLY A 270 22.55 6.36 10.76
CA GLY A 270 23.99 6.10 10.74
C GLY A 270 24.38 4.86 9.93
N THR A 271 23.54 4.45 8.97
CA THR A 271 23.85 3.36 8.04
C THR A 271 24.67 3.87 6.84
N LYS A 272 25.35 2.94 6.17
CA LYS A 272 25.87 3.15 4.81
C LYS A 272 24.75 2.86 3.83
N VAL A 273 24.53 3.73 2.85
CA VAL A 273 23.43 3.64 1.89
C VAL A 273 23.95 3.50 0.47
N THR A 274 23.52 2.44 -0.21
CA THR A 274 23.71 2.26 -1.65
C THR A 274 22.39 2.49 -2.38
N VAL A 275 22.34 3.46 -3.29
CA VAL A 275 21.19 3.60 -4.20
C VAL A 275 21.38 2.67 -5.40
N ILE A 276 20.34 1.93 -5.75
CA ILE A 276 20.30 1.00 -6.87
C ILE A 276 19.28 1.52 -7.88
N SER A 277 19.72 1.82 -9.10
CA SER A 277 18.86 2.44 -10.12
C SER A 277 19.14 1.92 -11.51
N THR A 278 18.16 2.01 -12.41
CA THR A 278 18.36 1.79 -13.84
C THR A 278 18.99 3.01 -14.54
N SER A 279 18.94 4.19 -13.92
CA SER A 279 19.31 5.46 -14.55
C SER A 279 20.54 6.09 -13.91
N ILE A 280 21.67 6.07 -14.63
CA ILE A 280 22.92 6.70 -14.19
C ILE A 280 22.78 8.20 -13.93
N SER A 281 21.84 8.88 -14.60
CA SER A 281 21.55 10.31 -14.41
C SER A 281 21.10 10.68 -12.99
N LYS A 282 20.73 9.70 -12.15
CA LYS A 282 20.36 9.92 -10.75
C LYS A 282 21.53 9.79 -9.79
N LYS A 283 22.74 9.51 -10.27
CA LYS A 283 23.92 9.27 -9.42
C LYS A 283 24.33 10.50 -8.63
N ASP A 284 24.57 11.63 -9.29
CA ASP A 284 25.04 12.84 -8.62
C ASP A 284 24.01 13.31 -7.59
N GLU A 285 22.72 13.21 -7.93
CA GLU A 285 21.63 13.52 -7.01
C GLU A 285 21.60 12.57 -5.79
N ALA A 286 21.81 11.27 -5.98
CA ALA A 286 21.88 10.32 -4.88
C ALA A 286 23.05 10.61 -3.93
N ILE A 287 24.25 10.85 -4.48
CA ILE A 287 25.49 11.00 -3.71
C ILE A 287 25.58 12.39 -3.09
N GLU A 288 25.48 13.45 -3.91
CA GLU A 288 25.79 14.81 -3.49
C GLU A 288 24.63 15.47 -2.73
N ARG A 289 23.39 15.22 -3.17
CA ARG A 289 22.20 15.87 -2.59
C ARG A 289 21.58 15.07 -1.47
N LEU A 290 21.42 13.75 -1.65
CA LEU A 290 20.77 12.87 -0.66
C LEU A 290 21.77 12.20 0.29
N GLY A 291 23.07 12.28 0.01
CA GLY A 291 24.13 11.78 0.88
C GLY A 291 24.28 10.25 0.87
N ALA A 292 23.84 9.56 -0.20
CA ALA A 292 24.14 8.15 -0.37
C ALA A 292 25.65 7.93 -0.47
N ASP A 293 26.15 6.81 0.08
CA ASP A 293 27.58 6.49 0.09
C ASP A 293 28.03 5.83 -1.22
N SER A 294 27.11 5.13 -1.89
CA SER A 294 27.37 4.40 -3.13
C SER A 294 26.17 4.45 -4.07
N PHE A 295 26.43 4.21 -5.35
CA PHE A 295 25.41 4.10 -6.39
C PHE A 295 25.72 2.93 -7.31
N LEU A 296 24.72 2.08 -7.57
CA LEU A 296 24.82 0.94 -8.49
C LEU A 296 23.83 1.11 -9.64
N VAL A 297 24.31 0.89 -10.86
CA VAL A 297 23.44 0.77 -12.03
C VAL A 297 22.97 -0.68 -12.13
N SER A 298 21.68 -0.95 -11.94
CA SER A 298 21.14 -2.32 -11.92
C SER A 298 21.25 -3.06 -13.25
N ARG A 299 21.48 -2.34 -14.34
CA ARG A 299 21.71 -2.88 -15.70
C ARG A 299 23.19 -3.15 -15.99
N ASP A 300 24.09 -2.80 -15.09
CA ASP A 300 25.53 -3.06 -15.20
C ASP A 300 25.86 -4.34 -14.44
N PRO A 301 26.10 -5.48 -15.14
CA PRO A 301 26.34 -6.75 -14.48
C PRO A 301 27.63 -6.78 -13.67
N GLU A 302 28.66 -6.01 -14.08
CA GLU A 302 29.96 -5.98 -13.40
C GLU A 302 29.84 -5.28 -12.06
N GLN A 303 29.16 -4.13 -12.02
CA GLN A 303 28.87 -3.43 -10.76
C GLN A 303 28.03 -4.29 -9.81
N MET A 304 26.98 -4.93 -10.32
CA MET A 304 26.09 -5.77 -9.52
C MET A 304 26.81 -7.01 -8.98
N GLN A 305 27.69 -7.62 -9.79
CA GLN A 305 28.52 -8.76 -9.37
C GLN A 305 29.53 -8.36 -8.31
N ALA A 306 30.22 -7.23 -8.48
CA ALA A 306 31.21 -6.72 -7.52
C ALA A 306 30.60 -6.39 -6.15
N ALA A 307 29.31 -6.00 -6.11
CA ALA A 307 28.58 -5.70 -4.89
C ALA A 307 27.86 -6.92 -4.28
N GLY A 308 28.06 -8.14 -4.81
CA GLY A 308 27.44 -9.35 -4.30
C GLY A 308 27.73 -9.59 -2.82
N GLY A 309 26.69 -9.92 -2.03
CA GLY A 309 26.84 -10.21 -0.60
C GLY A 309 27.31 -9.03 0.26
N SER A 310 27.06 -7.79 -0.15
CA SER A 310 27.51 -6.58 0.57
C SER A 310 26.46 -5.94 1.47
N LEU A 311 25.16 -6.14 1.19
CA LEU A 311 24.07 -5.40 1.84
C LEU A 311 23.41 -6.22 2.95
N ASP A 312 23.18 -5.58 4.11
CA ASP A 312 22.45 -6.18 5.23
C ASP A 312 20.94 -6.15 5.01
N GLY A 313 20.44 -5.17 4.25
CA GLY A 313 19.05 -5.08 3.85
C GLY A 313 18.85 -4.20 2.63
N ILE A 314 17.71 -4.36 1.97
CA ILE A 314 17.31 -3.59 0.80
C ILE A 314 15.86 -3.12 1.00
N ILE A 315 15.60 -1.83 0.82
CA ILE A 315 14.25 -1.27 0.72
C ILE A 315 13.93 -1.07 -0.77
N ASP A 316 12.98 -1.84 -1.27
CA ASP A 316 12.58 -1.80 -2.67
C ASP A 316 11.35 -0.92 -2.88
N THR A 317 11.56 0.21 -3.57
CA THR A 317 10.53 1.24 -3.76
C THR A 317 9.94 1.26 -5.17
N VAL A 318 10.29 0.30 -6.01
CA VAL A 318 9.90 0.30 -7.42
C VAL A 318 8.45 -0.16 -7.58
N SER A 319 7.61 0.70 -8.16
CA SER A 319 6.19 0.45 -8.43
C SER A 319 5.92 -0.27 -9.76
N ALA A 320 6.97 -0.69 -10.46
CA ALA A 320 6.89 -1.44 -11.73
C ALA A 320 7.42 -2.86 -11.55
N VAL A 321 7.00 -3.76 -12.43
CA VAL A 321 7.54 -5.13 -12.49
C VAL A 321 9.02 -5.08 -12.83
N HIS A 322 9.83 -5.76 -12.04
CA HIS A 322 11.28 -5.81 -12.23
C HIS A 322 11.85 -7.10 -11.61
N PRO A 323 13.02 -7.57 -12.09
CA PRO A 323 13.62 -8.80 -11.57
C PRO A 323 14.23 -8.57 -10.18
N ILE A 324 13.87 -9.41 -9.20
CA ILE A 324 14.43 -9.34 -7.85
C ILE A 324 15.64 -10.25 -7.64
N PHE A 325 15.90 -11.20 -8.56
CA PHE A 325 17.08 -12.08 -8.48
C PHE A 325 18.41 -11.31 -8.31
N PRO A 326 18.70 -10.25 -9.10
CA PRO A 326 19.94 -9.50 -8.92
C PRO A 326 20.02 -8.81 -7.55
N LEU A 327 18.89 -8.33 -7.02
CA LEU A 327 18.81 -7.69 -5.70
C LEU A 327 19.09 -8.69 -4.58
N LEU A 328 18.54 -9.90 -4.69
CA LEU A 328 18.81 -10.98 -3.74
C LEU A 328 20.29 -11.33 -3.70
N ASN A 329 21.03 -11.25 -4.82
CA ASN A 329 22.47 -11.51 -4.84
C ASN A 329 23.31 -10.44 -4.13
N LEU A 330 22.82 -9.19 -4.07
CA LEU A 330 23.49 -8.12 -3.31
C LEU A 330 23.42 -8.34 -1.79
N LEU A 331 22.43 -9.08 -1.31
CA LEU A 331 22.26 -9.35 0.11
C LEU A 331 23.32 -10.30 0.68
N LYS A 332 23.82 -9.96 1.86
CA LYS A 332 24.56 -10.86 2.77
C LYS A 332 23.72 -12.07 3.19
N THR A 333 24.37 -13.04 3.83
CA THR A 333 23.65 -14.08 4.58
C THR A 333 22.76 -13.43 5.66
N ASN A 334 21.52 -13.89 5.80
CA ASN A 334 20.47 -13.29 6.65
C ASN A 334 19.99 -11.90 6.20
N GLY A 335 20.39 -11.45 5.02
CA GLY A 335 19.95 -10.18 4.47
C GLY A 335 18.46 -10.17 4.16
N LYS A 336 17.87 -8.97 4.17
CA LYS A 336 16.42 -8.77 4.05
C LYS A 336 16.10 -7.90 2.84
N LEU A 337 15.32 -8.40 1.89
CA LEU A 337 14.71 -7.59 0.85
C LEU A 337 13.29 -7.23 1.31
N VAL A 338 13.01 -5.94 1.47
CA VAL A 338 11.71 -5.45 1.94
C VAL A 338 11.01 -4.68 0.84
N MET A 339 9.87 -5.20 0.41
CA MET A 339 9.05 -4.61 -0.63
C MET A 339 8.15 -3.52 -0.04
N VAL A 340 8.26 -2.31 -0.57
CA VAL A 340 7.32 -1.20 -0.31
C VAL A 340 6.76 -0.60 -1.60
N GLY A 341 7.35 -0.94 -2.75
CA GLY A 341 6.76 -0.73 -4.06
C GLY A 341 5.58 -1.68 -4.33
N ALA A 342 4.56 -1.18 -5.02
CA ALA A 342 3.35 -1.92 -5.35
C ALA A 342 3.20 -2.07 -6.87
N PRO A 343 3.85 -3.08 -7.51
CA PRO A 343 3.66 -3.36 -8.92
C PRO A 343 2.27 -3.94 -9.21
N GLU A 344 1.70 -3.59 -10.36
CA GLU A 344 0.38 -4.07 -10.79
C GLU A 344 0.36 -5.58 -11.09
N LYS A 345 1.51 -6.18 -11.35
CA LYS A 345 1.64 -7.62 -11.59
C LYS A 345 2.56 -8.26 -10.54
N PRO A 346 2.35 -9.55 -10.21
CA PRO A 346 3.23 -10.28 -9.32
C PRO A 346 4.69 -10.28 -9.79
N LEU A 347 5.61 -10.31 -8.83
CA LEU A 347 7.03 -10.50 -9.08
C LEU A 347 7.38 -12.00 -9.04
N GLU A 348 8.40 -12.40 -9.79
CA GLU A 348 8.95 -13.75 -9.74
C GLU A 348 9.92 -13.89 -8.57
N LEU A 349 9.71 -14.90 -7.71
CA LEU A 349 10.56 -15.16 -6.55
C LEU A 349 11.47 -16.38 -6.79
N PRO A 350 12.77 -16.18 -7.07
CA PRO A 350 13.71 -17.29 -7.15
C PRO A 350 14.06 -17.77 -5.74
N VAL A 351 13.73 -19.03 -5.44
CA VAL A 351 13.84 -19.60 -4.09
C VAL A 351 15.29 -19.95 -3.70
N PHE A 352 16.13 -20.35 -4.66
CA PHE A 352 17.51 -20.80 -4.38
C PHE A 352 18.38 -19.77 -3.65
N PRO A 353 18.44 -18.48 -4.05
CA PRO A 353 19.17 -17.46 -3.28
C PRO A 353 18.72 -17.33 -1.82
N LEU A 354 17.43 -17.56 -1.53
CA LEU A 354 16.91 -17.54 -0.17
C LEU A 354 17.45 -18.71 0.65
N LEU A 355 17.40 -19.92 0.07
CA LEU A 355 17.86 -21.14 0.74
C LEU A 355 19.36 -21.09 1.02
N LEU A 356 20.17 -20.68 0.04
CA LEU A 356 21.63 -20.65 0.17
C LEU A 356 22.10 -19.54 1.13
N GLY A 357 21.39 -18.42 1.19
CA GLY A 357 21.78 -17.26 1.99
C GLY A 357 21.00 -17.10 3.30
N ARG A 358 20.03 -17.98 3.61
CA ARG A 358 19.03 -17.77 4.67
C ARG A 358 18.43 -16.36 4.62
N LYS A 359 18.11 -15.89 3.40
CA LYS A 359 17.63 -14.52 3.15
C LYS A 359 16.12 -14.43 3.35
N LEU A 360 15.64 -13.23 3.65
CA LEU A 360 14.22 -12.94 3.82
C LEU A 360 13.72 -12.01 2.73
N VAL A 361 12.50 -12.27 2.27
CA VAL A 361 11.70 -11.33 1.48
C VAL A 361 10.46 -10.99 2.30
N GLY A 362 10.26 -9.71 2.57
CA GLY A 362 9.14 -9.21 3.38
C GLY A 362 8.45 -8.04 2.68
N GLY A 363 7.31 -7.63 3.22
CA GLY A 363 6.57 -6.46 2.76
C GLY A 363 6.28 -5.51 3.92
N SER A 364 6.12 -4.23 3.62
CA SER A 364 5.68 -3.23 4.59
C SER A 364 4.77 -2.21 3.90
N ALA A 365 3.73 -1.77 4.60
CA ALA A 365 2.77 -0.81 4.09
C ALA A 365 2.40 0.18 5.19
N ILE A 366 2.70 1.46 4.95
CA ILE A 366 2.37 2.57 5.86
C ILE A 366 3.05 2.35 7.23
N GLY A 367 2.27 2.33 8.31
CA GLY A 367 2.67 2.17 9.70
C GLY A 367 1.47 2.53 10.59
N GLY A 368 1.43 1.98 11.81
CA GLY A 368 0.40 2.32 12.79
C GLY A 368 0.53 3.76 13.28
N VAL A 369 -0.53 4.31 13.90
CA VAL A 369 -0.56 5.76 14.21
C VAL A 369 0.56 6.16 15.17
N LYS A 370 0.87 5.30 16.14
CA LYS A 370 2.00 5.48 17.06
C LYS A 370 3.33 5.57 16.31
N GLU A 371 3.58 4.67 15.36
CA GLU A 371 4.80 4.66 14.57
C GLU A 371 4.89 5.88 13.65
N VAL A 372 3.76 6.36 13.10
CA VAL A 372 3.71 7.63 12.36
C VAL A 372 4.14 8.79 13.26
N GLN A 373 3.64 8.86 14.50
CA GLN A 373 4.03 9.91 15.44
C GLN A 373 5.53 9.85 15.79
N GLU A 374 6.06 8.66 16.03
CA GLU A 374 7.49 8.44 16.29
C GLU A 374 8.34 8.88 15.10
N MET A 375 7.93 8.54 13.88
CA MET A 375 8.60 8.92 12.64
C MET A 375 8.60 10.44 12.46
N VAL A 376 7.48 11.12 12.68
CA VAL A 376 7.38 12.59 12.59
C VAL A 376 8.32 13.26 13.60
N ASN A 377 8.35 12.78 14.84
CA ASN A 377 9.25 13.29 15.88
C ASN A 377 10.72 13.05 15.54
N PHE A 378 11.04 11.87 14.99
CA PHE A 378 12.38 11.56 14.51
C PHE A 378 12.79 12.48 13.35
N ALA A 379 11.88 12.72 12.41
CA ALA A 379 12.11 13.60 11.28
C ALA A 379 12.41 15.04 11.72
N GLU A 380 11.65 15.61 12.66
CA GLU A 380 11.95 16.92 13.25
C GLU A 380 13.34 16.93 13.90
N LYS A 381 13.61 15.97 14.80
CA LYS A 381 14.88 15.91 15.55
C LYS A 381 16.11 15.84 14.65
N HIS A 382 15.99 15.17 13.50
CA HIS A 382 17.09 14.93 12.57
C HIS A 382 17.04 15.84 11.33
N ASN A 383 16.15 16.85 11.30
CA ASN A 383 15.95 17.76 10.17
C ASN A 383 15.69 17.03 8.84
N ILE A 384 14.88 15.97 8.89
CA ILE A 384 14.51 15.18 7.71
C ILE A 384 13.22 15.75 7.15
N THR A 385 13.32 16.40 5.99
CA THR A 385 12.15 16.82 5.20
C THR A 385 12.16 16.16 3.82
N PRO A 386 11.00 15.87 3.24
CA PRO A 386 10.88 15.51 1.83
C PRO A 386 11.31 16.69 0.93
N ASP A 387 11.80 16.35 -0.25
CA ASP A 387 12.09 17.34 -1.29
C ASP A 387 10.80 17.56 -2.10
N VAL A 388 10.21 18.75 -1.98
CA VAL A 388 8.86 19.04 -2.47
C VAL A 388 8.82 20.17 -3.48
N GLU A 389 7.93 20.04 -4.46
CA GLU A 389 7.43 21.13 -5.30
C GLU A 389 6.01 21.47 -4.84
N VAL A 390 5.85 22.65 -4.24
CA VAL A 390 4.55 23.14 -3.78
C VAL A 390 3.80 23.75 -4.98
N VAL A 391 2.58 23.30 -5.23
CA VAL A 391 1.77 23.73 -6.38
C VAL A 391 0.36 24.11 -5.94
N SER A 392 -0.32 24.95 -6.73
CA SER A 392 -1.70 25.33 -6.48
C SER A 392 -2.69 24.19 -6.82
N MET A 393 -3.89 24.25 -6.26
CA MET A 393 -4.98 23.34 -6.63
C MET A 393 -5.30 23.44 -8.13
N GLU A 394 -5.28 24.64 -8.72
CA GLU A 394 -5.52 24.84 -10.16
C GLU A 394 -4.49 24.08 -11.04
N TYR A 395 -3.28 23.82 -10.51
CA TYR A 395 -2.22 23.10 -11.22
C TYR A 395 -2.32 21.56 -11.07
N VAL A 396 -3.25 21.03 -10.26
CA VAL A 396 -3.26 19.62 -9.85
C VAL A 396 -3.27 18.63 -11.02
N ASN A 397 -4.07 18.86 -12.06
CA ASN A 397 -4.11 17.97 -13.23
C ASN A 397 -2.76 17.90 -13.95
N ARG A 398 -2.09 19.06 -14.09
CA ARG A 398 -0.75 19.12 -14.69
C ARG A 398 0.30 18.48 -13.79
N ALA A 399 0.17 18.61 -12.47
CA ALA A 399 1.02 17.88 -11.51
C ALA A 399 0.85 16.36 -11.65
N VAL A 400 -0.39 15.86 -11.81
CA VAL A 400 -0.66 14.42 -12.05
C VAL A 400 -0.02 13.94 -13.35
N GLU A 401 -0.17 14.69 -14.45
CA GLU A 401 0.48 14.35 -15.73
C GLU A 401 2.02 14.27 -15.61
N ARG A 402 2.62 15.20 -14.87
CA ARG A 402 4.07 15.21 -14.58
C ARG A 402 4.47 14.04 -13.68
N LEU A 403 3.67 13.74 -12.65
CA LEU A 403 3.90 12.61 -11.74
C LEU A 403 3.95 11.27 -12.49
N VAL A 404 3.00 11.02 -13.39
CA VAL A 404 2.97 9.80 -14.23
C VAL A 404 4.24 9.68 -15.08
N LYS A 405 4.77 10.81 -15.57
CA LYS A 405 6.03 10.87 -16.33
C LYS A 405 7.29 10.89 -15.45
N SER A 406 7.14 10.78 -14.12
CA SER A 406 8.22 10.94 -13.15
C SER A 406 8.96 12.29 -13.26
N ASP A 407 8.27 13.34 -13.72
CA ASP A 407 8.77 14.71 -13.87
C ASP A 407 8.57 15.53 -12.59
N VAL A 408 9.17 15.06 -11.50
CA VAL A 408 9.18 15.73 -10.19
C VAL A 408 10.38 15.28 -9.37
N LYS A 409 10.95 16.19 -8.59
CA LYS A 409 12.08 15.92 -7.68
C LYS A 409 11.74 16.44 -6.28
N TYR A 410 11.04 15.70 -5.43
CA TYR A 410 10.60 14.30 -5.56
C TYR A 410 9.11 14.10 -5.30
N ARG A 411 8.43 15.11 -4.74
CA ARG A 411 7.03 15.07 -4.34
C ARG A 411 6.32 16.36 -4.74
N PHE A 412 5.06 16.27 -5.10
CA PHE A 412 4.17 17.43 -5.17
C PHE A 412 3.45 17.60 -3.84
N VAL A 413 3.25 18.84 -3.42
CA VAL A 413 2.39 19.21 -2.30
C VAL A 413 1.42 20.28 -2.77
N LEU A 414 0.12 20.09 -2.54
CA LEU A 414 -0.88 21.11 -2.88
C LEU A 414 -0.98 22.15 -1.76
N ASP A 415 -0.80 23.43 -2.09
CA ASP A 415 -1.10 24.53 -1.18
C ASP A 415 -2.61 24.81 -1.17
N ILE A 416 -3.35 23.98 -0.44
CA ILE A 416 -4.80 24.09 -0.33
C ILE A 416 -5.20 25.39 0.38
N GLY A 417 -4.53 25.73 1.49
CA GLY A 417 -4.88 26.86 2.35
C GLY A 417 -4.87 28.20 1.62
N ASN A 418 -3.95 28.41 0.68
CA ASN A 418 -3.85 29.66 -0.07
C ASN A 418 -4.51 29.61 -1.46
N THR A 419 -4.67 28.43 -2.06
CA THR A 419 -5.03 28.33 -3.49
C THR A 419 -6.39 27.69 -3.78
N LEU A 420 -7.00 26.99 -2.83
CA LEU A 420 -8.34 26.45 -3.01
C LEU A 420 -9.38 27.56 -2.81
N LYS A 421 -9.86 28.13 -3.92
CA LYS A 421 -10.92 29.14 -3.93
C LYS A 421 -12.28 28.46 -3.88
N LYS A 422 -13.11 28.80 -2.88
CA LYS A 422 -14.54 28.46 -2.90
C LYS A 422 -15.19 29.23 -4.05
N SER A 423 -15.85 28.51 -4.95
CA SER A 423 -16.64 29.09 -6.05
C SER A 423 -17.92 29.73 -5.53
#